data_AF-A0A557SRN4-F1
#
_entry.id   AF-A0A557SRN4-F1
#
_cell.length_a   1.000
_cell.length_b   1.000
_cell.length_c   1.000
_cell.angle_alpha   90.00
_cell.angle_beta   90.00
_cell.angle_gamma   90.00
#
_symmetry.space_group_name_H-M   'P 1'
#
loop_
_entity.id
_entity.type
_entity.pdbx_description
1 polymer ?
#
loop_
_entity_poly.entity_id
_entity_poly.type
_entity_poly.pdbx_seq_one_letter_code
_entity_poly.pdbx_strand_id
1 'polypeptide(L)'
;MQKLDEKGVKYVIFLYTDLFGPESTVIHNVTRGIFGGIEEYKDCPGVPMGPDSCQYMGMLTKPASETSDTTLVFSRPASPDDKTLREIFVKIAQNSNSENSGNPENEIYVMVGHGARSDRNDLSQVEELTNAAKYVKQKMNYADGFGVTAREDWPELMEVAVPEAVDQIEDSMNANNADNVVLVPATGSGSGFDAVKEELDNRGISYIVTEEPIPIGSKEFVQWSQKNVVGTTLYILKEKPMENTITPNWN
;
A
#
# COMPACT_ATOMS: atom_id res chain seq x y z
N MET A 1 11.06 -23.72 -17.80
CA MET A 1 10.55 -22.70 -18.73
C MET A 1 11.73 -22.04 -19.42
N GLN A 2 11.61 -21.69 -20.69
CA GLN A 2 12.64 -20.90 -21.40
C GLN A 2 12.63 -19.46 -20.86
N LYS A 3 13.80 -18.84 -20.70
CA LYS A 3 13.93 -17.48 -20.15
C LYS A 3 13.44 -16.42 -21.15
N LEU A 4 13.18 -15.20 -20.69
CA LEU A 4 12.60 -14.14 -21.52
C LEU A 4 13.60 -13.59 -22.55
N ASP A 5 14.85 -13.42 -22.15
CA ASP A 5 16.00 -13.07 -23.00
C ASP A 5 16.22 -14.11 -24.11
N GLU A 6 16.08 -15.40 -23.80
CA GLU A 6 16.15 -16.48 -24.79
C GLU A 6 15.01 -16.42 -25.84
N LYS A 7 13.95 -15.67 -25.57
CA LYS A 7 12.86 -15.35 -26.52
C LYS A 7 13.06 -14.00 -27.23
N GLY A 8 14.19 -13.34 -27.04
CA GLY A 8 14.50 -12.04 -27.61
C GLY A 8 13.86 -10.86 -26.88
N VAL A 9 13.32 -11.05 -25.67
CA VAL A 9 12.75 -9.96 -24.87
C VAL A 9 13.87 -9.17 -24.23
N LYS A 10 14.02 -7.91 -24.66
CA LYS A 10 15.05 -7.00 -24.12
C LYS A 10 14.63 -6.29 -22.83
N TYR A 11 13.35 -5.92 -22.72
CA TYR A 11 12.81 -5.14 -21.60
C TYR A 11 11.56 -5.80 -21.03
N VAL A 12 11.42 -5.76 -19.71
CA VAL A 12 10.19 -6.13 -18.99
C VAL A 12 9.78 -4.96 -18.12
N ILE A 13 8.51 -4.54 -18.26
CA ILE A 13 7.92 -3.54 -17.38
C ILE A 13 7.36 -4.26 -16.16
N PHE A 14 7.85 -3.91 -14.99
CA PHE A 14 7.33 -4.41 -13.72
C PHE A 14 6.37 -3.37 -13.13
N LEU A 15 5.09 -3.75 -12.99
CA LEU A 15 4.02 -2.92 -12.45
C LEU A 15 3.59 -3.50 -11.09
N TYR A 16 3.98 -2.85 -10.00
CA TYR A 16 3.57 -3.25 -8.65
C TYR A 16 2.17 -2.75 -8.35
N THR A 17 1.25 -3.67 -7.99
CA THR A 17 -0.19 -3.42 -8.01
C THR A 17 -0.82 -3.21 -6.65
N ASP A 18 -0.20 -3.69 -5.57
CA ASP A 18 -0.75 -3.45 -4.23
C ASP A 18 -0.52 -1.99 -3.86
N LEU A 19 -1.41 -1.44 -3.02
CA LEU A 19 -1.47 -0.01 -2.69
C LEU A 19 -0.38 0.38 -1.68
N PHE A 20 0.86 0.16 -2.06
CA PHE A 20 2.07 0.56 -1.36
C PHE A 20 2.81 1.60 -2.21
N GLY A 21 2.85 2.84 -1.74
CA GLY A 21 3.59 3.86 -2.46
C GLY A 21 5.11 3.67 -2.47
N PRO A 22 5.83 4.54 -3.20
CA PRO A 22 7.22 4.34 -3.57
C PRO A 22 8.18 4.26 -2.40
N GLU A 23 7.83 4.83 -1.24
CA GLU A 23 8.65 4.80 -0.02
C GLU A 23 8.24 3.68 0.95
N SER A 24 7.29 2.80 0.58
CA SER A 24 6.96 1.64 1.40
C SER A 24 8.13 0.67 1.50
N THR A 25 8.33 0.10 2.69
CA THR A 25 9.32 -0.94 2.94
C THR A 25 9.15 -2.13 1.99
N VAL A 26 7.92 -2.51 1.63
CA VAL A 26 7.69 -3.60 0.66
C VAL A 26 8.26 -3.26 -0.72
N ILE A 27 8.10 -2.01 -1.17
CA ILE A 27 8.61 -1.56 -2.47
C ILE A 27 10.14 -1.50 -2.48
N HIS A 28 10.73 -0.88 -1.46
CA HIS A 28 12.20 -0.79 -1.34
C HIS A 28 12.84 -2.16 -1.24
N ASN A 29 12.31 -3.00 -0.36
CA ASN A 29 12.99 -4.21 0.05
C ASN A 29 12.74 -5.37 -0.91
N VAL A 30 11.48 -5.65 -1.22
CA VAL A 30 11.11 -6.80 -2.04
C VAL A 30 11.27 -6.46 -3.51
N THR A 31 10.67 -5.35 -3.93
CA THR A 31 10.52 -5.06 -5.36
C THR A 31 11.81 -4.54 -5.96
N ARG A 32 12.43 -3.53 -5.34
CA ARG A 32 13.67 -2.90 -5.85
C ARG A 32 14.92 -3.63 -5.38
N GLY A 33 14.97 -4.04 -4.12
CA GLY A 33 16.08 -4.80 -3.53
C GLY A 33 16.14 -6.24 -4.04
N ILE A 34 15.30 -7.12 -3.51
CA ILE A 34 15.37 -8.57 -3.74
C ILE A 34 15.09 -8.92 -5.21
N PHE A 35 14.00 -8.41 -5.80
CA PHE A 35 13.60 -8.78 -7.15
C PHE A 35 14.40 -8.02 -8.23
N GLY A 36 14.55 -6.71 -8.05
CA GLY A 36 15.20 -5.83 -9.02
C GLY A 36 16.72 -5.77 -8.94
N GLY A 37 17.33 -6.04 -7.78
CA GLY A 37 18.77 -5.86 -7.57
C GLY A 37 19.24 -4.41 -7.78
N ILE A 38 18.36 -3.42 -7.56
CA ILE A 38 18.62 -1.99 -7.80
C ILE A 38 19.17 -1.32 -6.55
N GLU A 39 18.60 -1.66 -5.40
CA GLU A 39 18.99 -1.10 -4.10
C GLU A 39 19.75 -2.16 -3.30
N GLU A 40 20.90 -1.80 -2.73
CA GLU A 40 21.64 -2.70 -1.83
C GLU A 40 20.78 -3.01 -0.61
N TYR A 41 20.38 -4.27 -0.50
CA TYR A 41 19.52 -4.73 0.58
C TYR A 41 20.31 -5.56 1.58
N LYS A 42 20.29 -5.14 2.86
CA LYS A 42 21.10 -5.75 3.93
C LYS A 42 20.38 -6.83 4.75
N ASP A 43 19.04 -6.81 4.83
CA ASP A 43 18.29 -7.64 5.80
C ASP A 43 16.96 -8.16 5.24
N CYS A 44 16.80 -9.45 4.94
CA CYS A 44 15.55 -10.02 4.40
C CYS A 44 14.28 -9.69 5.24
N PRO A 45 13.11 -9.40 4.63
CA PRO A 45 11.91 -8.98 5.36
C PRO A 45 11.30 -10.10 6.23
N GLY A 46 11.66 -11.36 5.99
CA GLY A 46 11.17 -12.49 6.76
C GLY A 46 11.99 -12.78 8.02
N VAL A 47 11.31 -12.88 9.15
CA VAL A 47 11.79 -13.69 10.29
C VAL A 47 11.40 -15.15 9.98
N PRO A 48 12.32 -16.13 10.07
CA PRO A 48 13.59 -16.08 10.79
C PRO A 48 14.80 -15.66 9.94
N MET A 49 15.80 -15.05 10.61
CA MET A 49 17.12 -14.80 10.02
C MET A 49 17.85 -16.12 9.69
N GLY A 50 18.28 -16.28 8.44
CA GLY A 50 18.97 -17.46 7.91
C GLY A 50 19.12 -17.41 6.38
N PRO A 51 19.77 -18.39 5.72
CA PRO A 51 19.90 -18.42 4.25
C PRO A 51 18.55 -18.49 3.49
N ASP A 52 17.47 -18.83 4.20
CA ASP A 52 16.09 -18.88 3.71
C ASP A 52 15.25 -17.63 4.09
N SER A 53 15.85 -16.59 4.69
CA SER A 53 15.10 -15.41 5.16
C SER A 53 14.59 -14.53 4.02
N CYS A 54 15.18 -14.64 2.82
CA CYS A 54 14.77 -13.95 1.60
C CYS A 54 13.77 -14.78 0.79
N GLN A 55 12.71 -15.23 1.46
CA GLN A 55 11.55 -15.79 0.78
C GLN A 55 10.49 -14.72 0.58
N TYR A 56 10.13 -14.44 -0.68
CA TYR A 56 8.94 -13.65 -0.98
C TYR A 56 7.80 -14.62 -1.29
N MET A 57 6.68 -14.49 -0.58
CA MET A 57 5.54 -15.43 -0.64
C MET A 57 5.96 -16.91 -0.42
N GLY A 58 6.92 -17.18 0.48
CA GLY A 58 7.39 -18.53 0.78
C GLY A 58 8.28 -19.18 -0.30
N MET A 59 8.75 -18.41 -1.30
CA MET A 59 9.67 -18.90 -2.34
C MET A 59 11.03 -18.20 -2.25
N LEU A 60 12.11 -18.98 -2.31
CA LEU A 60 13.48 -18.46 -2.48
C LEU A 60 13.55 -17.69 -3.80
N THR A 61 13.66 -16.36 -3.72
CA THR A 61 13.78 -15.51 -4.89
C THR A 61 15.25 -15.19 -5.15
N LYS A 62 15.81 -15.72 -6.24
CA LYS A 62 17.03 -15.15 -6.82
C LYS A 62 16.68 -13.84 -7.52
N PRO A 63 17.51 -12.79 -7.42
CA PRO A 63 17.31 -11.56 -8.18
C PRO A 63 17.12 -11.88 -9.66
N ALA A 64 16.18 -11.19 -10.32
CA ALA A 64 15.88 -11.47 -11.71
C ALA A 64 17.12 -11.29 -12.62
N SER A 65 17.99 -10.33 -12.27
CA SER A 65 19.27 -10.06 -12.92
C SER A 65 20.26 -11.23 -12.89
N GLU A 66 20.16 -12.15 -11.93
CA GLU A 66 20.98 -13.37 -11.90
C GLU A 66 20.42 -14.49 -12.78
N THR A 67 19.20 -14.32 -13.26
CA THR A 67 18.45 -15.38 -13.97
C THR A 67 18.14 -15.03 -15.41
N SER A 68 18.15 -13.75 -15.81
CA SER A 68 17.85 -13.30 -17.17
C SER A 68 18.61 -12.01 -17.50
N ASP A 69 19.09 -11.89 -18.75
CA ASP A 69 19.72 -10.67 -19.27
C ASP A 69 18.70 -9.59 -19.67
N THR A 70 17.40 -9.87 -19.53
CA THR A 70 16.34 -8.89 -19.76
C THR A 70 16.39 -7.77 -18.73
N THR A 71 16.40 -6.52 -19.19
CA THR A 71 16.37 -5.35 -18.30
C THR A 71 14.97 -5.18 -17.70
N LEU A 72 14.87 -5.23 -16.37
CA LEU A 72 13.66 -4.89 -15.63
C LEU A 72 13.53 -3.37 -15.47
N VAL A 73 12.37 -2.85 -15.84
CA VAL A 73 12.04 -1.43 -15.65
C VAL A 73 10.83 -1.33 -14.75
N PHE A 74 11.06 -0.90 -13.52
CA PHE A 74 10.06 -0.78 -12.48
C PHE A 74 9.28 0.53 -12.69
N SER A 75 8.00 0.41 -13.02
CA SER A 75 7.12 1.57 -13.04
C SER A 75 6.86 2.08 -11.62
N ARG A 76 6.33 3.31 -11.50
CA ARG A 76 5.82 3.80 -10.22
C ARG A 76 4.80 2.77 -9.65
N PRO A 77 4.92 2.38 -8.37
CA PRO A 77 3.98 1.45 -7.75
C PRO A 77 2.62 2.11 -7.52
N ALA A 78 1.58 1.29 -7.37
CA ALA A 78 0.26 1.77 -6.99
C ALA A 78 0.32 2.37 -5.57
N SER A 79 -0.18 3.59 -5.38
CA SER A 79 -0.18 4.27 -4.08
C SER A 79 -1.61 4.71 -3.74
N PRO A 80 -2.02 4.64 -2.46
CA PRO A 80 -3.32 5.14 -2.02
C PRO A 80 -3.55 6.62 -2.36
N ASP A 81 -2.50 7.44 -2.38
CA ASP A 81 -2.57 8.88 -2.68
C ASP A 81 -2.42 9.22 -4.18
N ASP A 82 -2.34 8.22 -5.06
CA ASP A 82 -2.40 8.53 -6.50
C ASP A 82 -3.74 9.18 -6.83
N LYS A 83 -3.70 10.32 -7.56
CA LYS A 83 -4.88 11.12 -7.90
C LYS A 83 -6.00 10.30 -8.56
N THR A 84 -5.64 9.26 -9.30
CA THR A 84 -6.59 8.37 -9.96
C THR A 84 -7.04 7.27 -9.01
N LEU A 85 -6.10 6.64 -8.30
CA LEU A 85 -6.41 5.49 -7.45
C LEU A 85 -7.22 5.87 -6.21
N ARG A 86 -7.01 7.07 -5.64
CA ARG A 86 -7.76 7.51 -4.46
C ARG A 86 -9.27 7.62 -4.67
N GLU A 87 -9.73 7.71 -5.92
CA GLU A 87 -11.16 7.64 -6.27
C GLU A 87 -11.78 6.28 -5.95
N ILE A 88 -10.98 5.21 -5.88
CA ILE A 88 -11.44 3.88 -5.45
C ILE A 88 -11.99 3.97 -4.03
N PHE A 89 -11.29 4.67 -3.12
CA PHE A 89 -11.73 4.83 -1.73
C PHE A 89 -12.99 5.68 -1.61
N VAL A 90 -13.20 6.65 -2.49
CA VAL A 90 -14.47 7.41 -2.54
C VAL A 90 -15.63 6.47 -2.87
N LYS A 91 -15.45 5.56 -3.84
CA LYS A 91 -16.50 4.58 -4.19
C LYS A 91 -16.77 3.59 -3.07
N ILE A 92 -15.72 3.11 -2.41
CA ILE A 92 -15.84 2.22 -1.24
C ILE A 92 -16.64 2.92 -0.12
N ALA A 93 -16.32 4.18 0.16
CA ALA A 93 -17.05 4.99 1.13
C ALA A 93 -18.52 5.19 0.72
N GLN A 94 -18.80 5.45 -0.57
CA GLN A 94 -20.16 5.57 -1.09
C GLN A 94 -20.97 4.28 -0.91
N ASN A 95 -20.38 3.14 -1.26
CA ASN A 95 -21.00 1.83 -1.11
C ASN A 95 -21.30 1.55 0.36
N SER A 96 -20.29 1.68 1.24
CA SER A 96 -20.43 1.46 2.68
C SER A 96 -21.52 2.35 3.29
N ASN A 97 -21.54 3.64 2.94
CA ASN A 97 -22.56 4.57 3.42
C ASN A 97 -23.97 4.16 2.98
N SER A 98 -24.10 3.69 1.74
CA SER A 98 -25.40 3.24 1.20
C SER A 98 -25.90 1.95 1.83
N GLU A 99 -25.01 1.01 2.16
CA GLU A 99 -25.35 -0.29 2.74
C GLU A 99 -25.66 -0.19 4.23
N ASN A 100 -24.96 0.69 4.95
CA ASN A 100 -25.09 0.83 6.40
C ASN A 100 -26.02 1.97 6.83
N SER A 101 -26.64 2.68 5.88
CA SER A 101 -27.40 3.91 6.15
C SER A 101 -26.58 4.92 6.98
N GLY A 102 -25.31 5.09 6.61
CA GLY A 102 -24.34 5.89 7.35
C GLY A 102 -24.67 7.38 7.37
N ASN A 103 -24.03 8.11 8.27
CA ASN A 103 -24.08 9.56 8.36
C ASN A 103 -22.66 10.13 8.40
N PRO A 104 -22.04 10.44 7.25
CA PRO A 104 -20.63 10.83 7.19
C PRO A 104 -20.29 11.99 8.12
N GLU A 105 -21.19 12.96 8.29
CA GLU A 105 -20.99 14.13 9.15
C GLU A 105 -20.80 13.77 10.65
N ASN A 106 -21.22 12.57 11.06
CA ASN A 106 -21.06 12.02 12.41
C ASN A 106 -20.08 10.82 12.43
N GLU A 107 -19.30 10.60 11.38
CA GLU A 107 -18.40 9.46 11.25
C GLU A 107 -16.98 9.94 10.92
N ILE A 108 -15.96 9.21 11.39
CA ILE A 108 -14.58 9.41 10.95
C ILE A 108 -14.15 8.30 9.99
N TYR A 109 -13.39 8.63 8.95
CA TYR A 109 -12.93 7.69 7.94
C TYR A 109 -11.45 7.34 8.14
N VAL A 110 -11.17 6.09 8.54
CA VAL A 110 -9.83 5.67 8.95
C VAL A 110 -9.30 4.59 8.02
N MET A 111 -8.18 4.88 7.37
CA MET A 111 -7.48 3.93 6.51
C MET A 111 -6.36 3.24 7.29
N VAL A 112 -6.43 1.92 7.39
CA VAL A 112 -5.43 1.11 8.09
C VAL A 112 -4.51 0.46 7.06
N GLY A 113 -3.21 0.71 7.19
CA GLY A 113 -2.18 0.06 6.40
C GLY A 113 -1.39 -0.99 7.19
N HIS A 114 -0.70 -1.84 6.44
CA HIS A 114 0.24 -2.85 6.95
C HIS A 114 1.32 -2.25 7.85
N GLY A 115 1.88 -1.09 7.47
CA GLY A 115 2.99 -0.44 8.16
C GLY A 115 4.37 -0.94 7.72
N ALA A 116 5.40 -0.35 8.33
CA ALA A 116 6.80 -0.60 8.01
C ALA A 116 7.68 -0.71 9.28
N ARG A 117 8.77 -1.48 9.17
CA ARG A 117 9.76 -1.64 10.27
C ARG A 117 10.44 -0.32 10.65
N SER A 118 10.78 0.46 9.62
CA SER A 118 11.51 1.71 9.74
C SER A 118 10.53 2.86 9.89
N ASP A 119 10.73 3.69 10.92
CA ASP A 119 9.87 4.84 11.19
C ASP A 119 9.73 5.77 9.99
N ARG A 120 10.81 5.97 9.22
CA ARG A 120 10.75 6.80 8.02
C ARG A 120 9.76 6.26 6.99
N ASN A 121 9.81 4.96 6.73
CA ASN A 121 8.95 4.33 5.71
C ASN A 121 7.52 4.23 6.20
N ASP A 122 7.34 3.99 7.51
CA ASP A 122 6.03 3.91 8.15
C ASP A 122 5.33 5.27 8.15
N LEU A 123 6.03 6.33 8.52
CA LEU A 123 5.51 7.71 8.43
C LEU A 123 5.16 8.10 6.99
N SER A 124 5.92 7.64 6.01
CA SER A 124 5.60 7.87 4.59
C SER A 124 4.30 7.16 4.19
N GLN A 125 4.08 5.94 4.67
CA GLN A 125 2.83 5.22 4.43
C GLN A 125 1.65 5.89 5.15
N VAL A 126 1.82 6.30 6.41
CA VAL A 126 0.80 7.05 7.16
C VAL A 126 0.42 8.33 6.42
N GLU A 127 1.39 9.06 5.85
CA GLU A 127 1.13 10.27 5.07
C GLU A 127 0.28 9.98 3.81
N GLU A 128 0.64 8.96 3.02
CA GLU A 128 -0.11 8.57 1.82
C GLU A 128 -1.55 8.15 2.15
N LEU A 129 -1.73 7.32 3.19
CA LEU A 129 -3.05 6.90 3.66
C LEU A 129 -3.85 8.10 4.17
N THR A 130 -3.21 9.01 4.90
CA THR A 130 -3.85 10.23 5.41
C THR A 130 -4.30 11.15 4.28
N ASN A 131 -3.49 11.31 3.22
CA ASN A 131 -3.87 12.12 2.07
C ASN A 131 -5.08 11.53 1.33
N ALA A 132 -5.10 10.20 1.15
CA ALA A 132 -6.23 9.49 0.57
C ALA A 132 -7.49 9.61 1.45
N ALA A 133 -7.38 9.41 2.77
CA ALA A 133 -8.49 9.54 3.70
C ALA A 133 -9.05 10.97 3.75
N LYS A 134 -8.18 12.00 3.76
CA LYS A 134 -8.60 13.41 3.66
C LYS A 134 -9.31 13.72 2.36
N TYR A 135 -8.91 13.09 1.26
CA TYR A 135 -9.60 13.21 -0.02
C TYR A 135 -11.02 12.65 0.06
N VAL A 136 -11.20 11.47 0.66
CA VAL A 136 -12.52 10.86 0.90
C VAL A 136 -13.34 11.75 1.84
N LYS A 137 -12.76 12.21 2.95
CA LYS A 137 -13.38 13.14 3.88
C LYS A 137 -13.99 14.34 3.17
N GLN A 138 -13.21 15.02 2.33
CA GLN A 138 -13.68 16.19 1.59
C GLN A 138 -14.80 15.86 0.59
N LYS A 139 -14.77 14.68 -0.02
CA LYS A 139 -15.76 14.26 -1.03
C LYS A 139 -17.07 13.77 -0.44
N MET A 140 -17.00 13.12 0.70
CA MET A 140 -18.11 12.44 1.36
C MET A 140 -18.63 13.19 2.59
N ASN A 141 -17.96 14.28 2.97
CA ASN A 141 -18.26 15.10 4.15
C ASN A 141 -18.13 14.33 5.48
N TYR A 142 -17.11 13.47 5.59
CA TYR A 142 -16.80 12.83 6.88
C TYR A 142 -16.37 13.87 7.93
N ALA A 143 -16.70 13.63 9.20
CA ALA A 143 -16.30 14.48 10.32
C ALA A 143 -14.76 14.61 10.39
N ASP A 144 -14.07 13.48 10.23
CA ASP A 144 -12.63 13.43 10.04
C ASP A 144 -12.16 12.33 9.10
N GLY A 145 -10.88 12.37 8.72
CA GLY A 145 -10.28 11.28 7.97
C GLY A 145 -8.76 11.31 7.94
N PHE A 146 -8.15 10.17 8.26
CA PHE A 146 -6.71 9.99 8.33
C PHE A 146 -6.30 8.53 8.14
N GLY A 147 -4.99 8.30 8.01
CA GLY A 147 -4.40 6.98 7.91
C GLY A 147 -3.65 6.58 9.17
N VAL A 148 -3.62 5.28 9.46
CA VAL A 148 -2.82 4.65 10.53
C VAL A 148 -2.15 3.39 9.99
N THR A 149 -1.14 2.89 10.70
CA THR A 149 -0.48 1.62 10.36
C THR A 149 -0.43 0.70 11.57
N ALA A 150 -0.47 -0.62 11.31
CA ALA A 150 -0.41 -1.63 12.36
C ALA A 150 0.99 -2.22 12.58
N ARG A 151 1.92 -1.99 11.64
CA ARG A 151 3.27 -2.59 11.62
C ARG A 151 3.25 -4.12 11.80
N GLU A 152 2.36 -4.79 11.07
CA GLU A 152 1.89 -6.14 11.39
C GLU A 152 2.94 -7.25 11.37
N ASP A 153 3.98 -7.10 10.53
CA ASP A 153 5.08 -8.08 10.43
C ASP A 153 6.06 -8.02 11.62
N TRP A 154 5.95 -7.04 12.50
CA TRP A 154 6.89 -6.79 13.60
C TRP A 154 6.15 -6.75 14.93
N PRO A 155 5.98 -7.89 15.62
CA PRO A 155 5.20 -7.97 16.86
C PRO A 155 5.58 -6.93 17.90
N GLU A 156 6.88 -6.68 18.07
CA GLU A 156 7.40 -5.69 19.02
C GLU A 156 6.99 -4.25 18.69
N LEU A 157 6.75 -3.95 17.41
CA LEU A 157 6.28 -2.64 16.95
C LEU A 157 4.75 -2.57 16.90
N MET A 158 4.09 -3.69 16.55
CA MET A 158 2.64 -3.81 16.51
C MET A 158 2.02 -3.63 17.89
N GLU A 159 2.65 -4.17 18.95
CA GLU A 159 2.24 -3.98 20.36
C GLU A 159 2.19 -2.50 20.79
N VAL A 160 2.89 -1.62 20.07
CA VAL A 160 2.89 -0.17 20.29
C VAL A 160 1.97 0.55 19.29
N ALA A 161 2.11 0.23 18.01
CA ALA A 161 1.42 0.92 16.93
C ALA A 161 -0.11 0.75 16.97
N VAL A 162 -0.60 -0.43 17.36
CA VAL A 162 -2.06 -0.70 17.43
C VAL A 162 -2.74 0.14 18.52
N PRO A 163 -2.28 0.14 19.78
CA PRO A 163 -2.82 1.04 20.80
C PRO A 163 -2.73 2.51 20.41
N GLU A 164 -1.61 2.97 19.85
CA GLU A 164 -1.45 4.37 19.41
C GLU A 164 -2.42 4.74 18.27
N ALA A 165 -2.65 3.83 17.34
CA ALA A 165 -3.64 4.02 16.28
C ALA A 165 -5.05 4.16 16.86
N VAL A 166 -5.42 3.33 17.84
CA VAL A 166 -6.75 3.41 18.47
C VAL A 166 -6.89 4.64 19.37
N ASP A 167 -5.83 5.06 20.07
CA ASP A 167 -5.80 6.34 20.79
C ASP A 167 -6.11 7.51 19.84
N GLN A 168 -5.47 7.54 18.66
CA GLN A 168 -5.72 8.57 17.65
C GLN A 168 -7.16 8.54 17.09
N ILE A 169 -7.74 7.35 16.93
CA ILE A 169 -9.14 7.16 16.53
C ILE A 169 -10.07 7.72 17.58
N GLU A 170 -9.89 7.34 18.84
CA GLU A 170 -10.70 7.80 19.98
C GLU A 170 -10.61 9.32 20.16
N ASP A 171 -9.41 9.90 20.09
CA ASP A 171 -9.18 11.34 20.15
C ASP A 171 -9.91 12.08 19.01
N SER A 172 -9.84 11.56 17.77
CA SER A 172 -10.52 12.16 16.62
C SER A 172 -12.04 12.05 16.75
N MET A 173 -12.58 10.92 17.24
CA MET A 173 -14.02 10.79 17.50
C MET A 173 -14.50 11.81 18.53
N ASN A 174 -13.79 11.93 19.65
CA ASN A 174 -14.12 12.88 20.72
C ASN A 174 -14.02 14.34 20.24
N ALA A 175 -12.99 14.69 19.46
CA ALA A 175 -12.81 16.04 18.96
C ALA A 175 -13.88 16.47 17.94
N ASN A 176 -14.46 15.52 17.22
CA ASN A 176 -15.43 15.77 16.16
C ASN A 176 -16.88 15.38 16.54
N ASN A 177 -17.13 14.90 17.77
CA ASN A 177 -18.40 14.31 18.19
C ASN A 177 -18.90 13.22 17.22
N ALA A 178 -18.00 12.37 16.74
CA ALA A 178 -18.36 11.28 15.86
C ALA A 178 -18.88 10.08 16.66
N ASP A 179 -19.88 9.39 16.10
CA ASP A 179 -20.56 8.25 16.73
C ASP A 179 -19.91 6.92 16.31
N ASN A 180 -19.33 6.84 15.10
CA ASN A 180 -18.73 5.62 14.56
C ASN A 180 -17.44 5.90 13.76
N VAL A 181 -16.65 4.83 13.58
CA VAL A 181 -15.48 4.78 12.70
C VAL A 181 -15.82 4.00 11.43
N VAL A 182 -15.54 4.55 10.26
CA VAL A 182 -15.51 3.80 9.00
C VAL A 182 -14.07 3.32 8.79
N LEU A 183 -13.83 2.03 9.03
CA LEU A 183 -12.52 1.41 9.04
C LEU A 183 -12.22 0.70 7.71
N VAL A 184 -11.12 1.06 7.07
CA VAL A 184 -10.78 0.61 5.70
C VAL A 184 -9.46 -0.16 5.69
N PRO A 185 -9.43 -1.43 5.24
CA PRO A 185 -8.19 -2.21 5.09
C PRO A 185 -7.43 -1.79 3.83
N ALA A 186 -6.76 -0.63 3.89
CA ALA A 186 -6.24 0.07 2.72
C ALA A 186 -5.14 -0.68 1.95
N THR A 187 -4.42 -1.59 2.63
CA THR A 187 -3.40 -2.44 2.01
C THR A 187 -3.70 -3.94 2.14
N GLY A 188 -4.97 -4.31 2.41
CA GLY A 188 -5.43 -5.69 2.61
C GLY A 188 -5.86 -5.98 4.06
N SER A 189 -6.76 -6.94 4.26
CA SER A 189 -7.17 -7.41 5.58
C SER A 189 -6.17 -8.44 6.09
N GLY A 190 -5.15 -7.97 6.82
CA GLY A 190 -4.14 -8.78 7.49
C GLY A 190 -4.30 -8.82 9.00
N SER A 191 -3.37 -9.51 9.65
CA SER A 191 -3.29 -9.59 11.12
C SER A 191 -3.27 -8.23 11.81
N GLY A 192 -2.63 -7.23 11.19
CA GLY A 192 -2.61 -5.87 11.72
C GLY A 192 -3.97 -5.18 11.67
N PHE A 193 -4.73 -5.40 10.60
CA PHE A 193 -6.08 -4.86 10.48
C PHE A 193 -7.02 -5.45 11.55
N ASP A 194 -6.93 -6.77 11.74
CA ASP A 194 -7.69 -7.45 12.78
C ASP A 194 -7.28 -7.03 14.19
N ALA A 195 -5.99 -6.77 14.44
CA ALA A 195 -5.52 -6.25 15.73
C ALA A 195 -6.09 -4.86 16.06
N VAL A 196 -6.18 -3.96 15.07
CA VAL A 196 -6.85 -2.65 15.26
C VAL A 196 -8.33 -2.82 15.59
N LYS A 197 -9.03 -3.74 14.92
CA LYS A 197 -10.43 -4.04 15.22
C LYS A 197 -10.61 -4.60 16.64
N GLU A 198 -9.78 -5.56 17.03
CA GLU A 198 -9.81 -6.15 18.36
C GLU A 198 -9.59 -5.09 19.44
N GLU A 199 -8.64 -4.16 19.22
CA GLU A 199 -8.40 -3.08 20.17
C GLU A 199 -9.55 -2.07 20.22
N LEU A 200 -10.22 -1.78 19.09
CA LEU A 200 -11.47 -0.99 19.09
C LEU A 200 -12.59 -1.69 19.87
N ASP A 201 -12.77 -3.00 19.67
CA ASP A 201 -13.74 -3.82 20.39
C ASP A 201 -13.45 -3.83 21.92
N ASN A 202 -12.17 -3.95 22.31
CA ASN A 202 -11.73 -3.91 23.71
C ASN A 202 -12.09 -2.59 24.41
N ARG A 203 -12.11 -1.48 23.66
CA ARG A 203 -12.46 -0.14 24.16
C ARG A 203 -13.94 0.20 23.99
N GLY A 204 -14.72 -0.67 23.36
CA GLY A 204 -16.14 -0.43 23.07
C GLY A 204 -16.37 0.68 22.05
N ILE A 205 -15.41 0.93 21.16
CA ILE A 205 -15.52 1.92 20.08
C ILE A 205 -16.23 1.26 18.90
N SER A 206 -17.33 1.86 18.43
CA SER A 206 -18.10 1.30 17.32
C SER A 206 -17.45 1.59 15.97
N TYR A 207 -17.40 0.59 15.10
CA TYR A 207 -16.84 0.69 13.77
C TYR A 207 -17.64 -0.07 12.71
N ILE A 208 -17.50 0.38 11.47
CA ILE A 208 -18.00 -0.25 10.25
C ILE A 208 -16.78 -0.61 9.39
N VAL A 209 -16.63 -1.88 9.05
CA VAL A 209 -15.58 -2.33 8.14
C VAL A 209 -16.05 -2.19 6.70
N THR A 210 -15.23 -1.56 5.86
CA THR A 210 -15.49 -1.47 4.42
C THR A 210 -14.87 -2.63 3.65
N GLU A 211 -15.28 -2.80 2.39
CA GLU A 211 -14.64 -3.74 1.48
C GLU A 211 -13.16 -3.38 1.23
N GLU A 212 -12.35 -4.40 0.99
CA GLU A 212 -10.97 -4.19 0.56
C GLU A 212 -10.93 -3.45 -0.79
N PRO A 213 -10.00 -2.49 -0.96
CA PRO A 213 -9.73 -1.96 -2.28
C PRO A 213 -9.12 -3.08 -3.11
N ILE A 214 -9.90 -3.72 -3.98
CA ILE A 214 -9.38 -4.62 -5.01
C ILE A 214 -9.10 -3.76 -6.24
N PRO A 215 -7.86 -3.30 -6.46
CA PRO A 215 -7.64 -2.31 -7.49
C PRO A 215 -7.73 -2.93 -8.89
N ILE A 216 -7.38 -4.21 -9.07
CA ILE A 216 -6.99 -4.85 -10.35
C ILE A 216 -8.09 -4.85 -11.44
N GLY A 217 -9.36 -4.63 -11.11
CA GLY A 217 -10.45 -4.55 -12.09
C GLY A 217 -11.13 -3.17 -12.21
N SER A 218 -10.78 -2.22 -11.34
CA SER A 218 -11.45 -0.92 -11.30
C SER A 218 -11.06 -0.07 -12.51
N LYS A 219 -11.97 0.79 -12.96
CA LYS A 219 -11.70 1.74 -14.06
C LYS A 219 -10.50 2.63 -13.73
N GLU A 220 -10.40 3.07 -12.49
CA GLU A 220 -9.34 3.91 -11.95
C GLU A 220 -7.98 3.22 -12.08
N PHE A 221 -7.90 1.95 -11.68
CA PHE A 221 -6.66 1.19 -11.77
C PHE A 221 -6.25 0.88 -13.19
N VAL A 222 -7.21 0.56 -14.08
CA VAL A 222 -6.92 0.37 -15.51
C VAL A 222 -6.35 1.65 -16.11
N GLN A 223 -6.94 2.81 -15.81
CA GLN A 223 -6.45 4.11 -16.27
C GLN A 223 -5.04 4.43 -15.73
N TRP A 224 -4.83 4.22 -14.44
CA TRP A 224 -3.52 4.39 -13.79
C TRP A 224 -2.47 3.44 -14.40
N SER A 225 -2.81 2.18 -14.60
CA SER A 225 -1.92 1.15 -15.18
C SER A 225 -1.53 1.50 -16.61
N GLN A 226 -2.50 1.92 -17.44
CA GLN A 226 -2.23 2.37 -18.81
C GLN A 226 -1.30 3.58 -18.84
N LYS A 227 -1.53 4.58 -17.99
CA LYS A 227 -0.65 5.76 -17.87
C LYS A 227 0.77 5.34 -17.52
N ASN A 228 0.94 4.47 -16.52
CA ASN A 228 2.25 4.00 -16.08
C ASN A 228 2.97 3.18 -17.16
N VAL A 229 2.28 2.22 -17.80
CA VAL A 229 2.89 1.40 -18.86
C VAL A 229 3.32 2.25 -20.05
N VAL A 230 2.49 3.22 -20.47
CA VAL A 230 2.85 4.16 -21.55
C VAL A 230 4.04 5.03 -21.15
N GLY A 231 4.03 5.60 -19.95
CA GLY A 231 5.14 6.40 -19.42
C GLY A 231 6.45 5.61 -19.39
N THR A 232 6.41 4.40 -18.84
CA THR A 232 7.57 3.49 -18.79
C THR A 232 8.05 3.08 -20.18
N THR A 233 7.13 2.87 -21.14
CA THR A 233 7.52 2.57 -22.52
C THR A 233 8.26 3.76 -23.15
N LEU A 234 7.77 4.99 -22.94
CA LEU A 234 8.43 6.20 -23.43
C LEU A 234 9.81 6.40 -22.78
N TYR A 235 9.93 6.10 -21.48
CA TYR A 235 11.22 6.08 -20.78
C TYR A 235 12.21 5.12 -21.44
N ILE A 236 11.80 3.87 -21.68
CA ILE A 236 12.65 2.85 -22.31
C ILE A 236 13.12 3.30 -23.69
N LEU A 237 12.22 3.85 -24.51
CA LEU A 237 12.55 4.32 -25.86
C LEU A 237 13.57 5.47 -25.84
N LYS A 238 13.45 6.38 -24.86
CA LYS A 238 14.29 7.57 -24.72
C LYS A 238 15.64 7.25 -24.08
N GLU A 239 15.63 6.63 -22.92
CA GLU A 239 16.81 6.44 -22.08
C GLU A 239 17.58 5.14 -22.39
N LYS A 240 16.89 4.14 -22.98
CA LYS A 240 17.47 2.83 -23.35
C LYS A 240 18.32 2.24 -22.22
N PRO A 241 17.72 2.01 -21.02
CA PRO A 241 18.48 1.53 -19.88
C PRO A 241 19.18 0.22 -20.21
N MET A 242 20.36 0.04 -19.62
CA MET A 242 21.20 -1.15 -19.77
C MET A 242 21.22 -2.01 -18.50
N GLU A 243 20.69 -1.47 -17.40
CA GLU A 243 20.60 -2.11 -16.08
C GLU A 243 19.17 -1.96 -15.56
N ASN A 244 18.80 -2.81 -14.60
CA ASN A 244 17.50 -2.71 -13.94
C ASN A 244 17.33 -1.31 -13.34
N THR A 245 16.16 -0.70 -13.53
CA THR A 245 15.97 0.70 -13.16
C THR A 245 14.53 1.02 -12.80
N ILE A 246 14.33 2.16 -12.12
CA ILE A 246 13.03 2.66 -11.69
C ILE A 246 12.70 3.90 -12.50
N THR A 247 11.46 3.99 -12.98
CA THR A 247 11.00 5.18 -13.71
C THR A 247 10.79 6.37 -12.79
N PRO A 248 10.95 7.62 -13.28
CA PRO A 248 10.53 8.79 -12.53
C PRO A 248 9.00 8.81 -12.29
N ASN A 249 8.55 9.66 -11.38
CA ASN A 249 7.12 9.87 -11.15
C ASN A 249 6.46 10.51 -12.38
N TRP A 250 5.49 9.79 -12.95
CA TRP A 250 4.66 10.25 -14.06
C TRP A 250 3.57 11.21 -13.56
N ASN A 251 3.92 12.45 -13.25
CA ASN A 251 2.96 13.50 -12.90
C ASN A 251 2.09 13.87 -14.12
#